data_AF-A0A401YVL4-F1
#
_entry.id   AF-A0A401YVL4-F1
#
_cell.length_a   1.000
_cell.length_b   1.000
_cell.length_c   1.000
_cell.angle_alpha   90.00
_cell.angle_beta   90.00
_cell.angle_gamma   90.00
#
_symmetry.space_group_name_H-M   'P 1'
#
loop_
_entity.id
_entity.type
_entity.pdbx_description
1 polymer ?
#
loop_
_entity_poly.entity_id
_entity_poly.type
_entity_poly.pdbx_seq_one_letter_code
_entity_poly.pdbx_strand_id
1 'polypeptide(L)'
;MIRTDPPEEGFVFVREASPGPMAGAAVGRRIAKADFEPPCIVVDRELSTVIVAGWPGRLYRVAVPPPETDAERAALTEANEALRQPAAYIRAFTVDVLAELPASALFGPHGTAVVDVLDAARALTPRLAARLAAASIPGAAARYGAAWKHWLTGEPNAVPYLDRDHCDTLAVPGAGPADSPIGKGFLAVSAAVLAAARERGGPTAFETEYDDEDGTSEEVMAEPWSHALDPLLHAAMALGAPHLMSDADRETLTAPWRATTADRRAR
;
A
#
# COMPACT_ATOMS: atom_id res chain seq x y z
N MET A 1 -41.40 14.02 0.26
CA MET A 1 -40.86 13.42 -0.98
C MET A 1 -39.41 13.06 -0.68
N ILE A 2 -39.16 11.82 -0.27
CA ILE A 2 -37.84 11.37 0.19
C ILE A 2 -36.96 11.21 -1.05
N ARG A 3 -35.96 12.06 -1.21
CA ARG A 3 -34.86 11.80 -2.16
C ARG A 3 -34.09 10.60 -1.60
N THR A 4 -34.36 9.43 -2.14
CA THR A 4 -33.45 8.28 -2.05
C THR A 4 -32.34 8.55 -3.05
N ASP A 5 -31.36 9.37 -2.66
CA ASP A 5 -30.08 9.36 -3.37
C ASP A 5 -29.55 7.90 -3.31
N PRO A 6 -29.04 7.35 -4.43
CA PRO A 6 -28.57 5.97 -4.46
C PRO A 6 -27.48 5.76 -3.40
N PRO A 7 -27.40 4.56 -2.80
CA PRO A 7 -26.36 4.26 -1.83
C PRO A 7 -24.98 4.47 -2.47
N GLU A 8 -24.08 5.10 -1.73
CA GLU A 8 -22.76 5.43 -2.23
C GLU A 8 -21.85 4.21 -2.15
N GLU A 9 -21.35 3.73 -3.29
CA GLU A 9 -20.44 2.58 -3.33
C GLU A 9 -18.98 3.00 -3.17
N GLY A 10 -18.19 2.13 -2.55
CA GLY A 10 -16.75 2.29 -2.42
C GLY A 10 -16.06 1.01 -1.95
N PHE A 11 -14.86 1.17 -1.41
CA PHE A 11 -13.95 0.09 -1.10
C PHE A 11 -13.47 0.17 0.34
N VAL A 12 -13.31 -0.99 0.97
CA VAL A 12 -12.74 -1.12 2.31
C VAL A 12 -11.72 -2.24 2.29
N PHE A 13 -10.49 -1.94 2.68
CA PHE A 13 -9.46 -2.95 2.92
C PHE A 13 -9.35 -3.23 4.42
N VAL A 14 -9.42 -4.51 4.78
CA VAL A 14 -9.38 -4.99 6.17
C VAL A 14 -8.18 -5.90 6.33
N ARG A 15 -7.18 -5.45 7.10
CA ARG A 15 -6.03 -6.28 7.46
C ARG A 15 -6.49 -7.54 8.19
N GLU A 16 -5.89 -8.68 7.86
CA GLU A 16 -6.13 -9.93 8.59
C GLU A 16 -5.83 -9.78 10.08
N ALA A 17 -6.68 -10.38 10.92
CA ALA A 17 -6.62 -10.32 12.38
C ALA A 17 -6.72 -8.91 13.01
N SER A 18 -7.11 -7.87 12.25
CA SER A 18 -7.37 -6.55 12.84
C SER A 18 -8.70 -6.57 13.60
N PRO A 19 -8.72 -6.23 14.90
CA PRO A 19 -9.97 -5.86 15.56
C PRO A 19 -10.50 -4.59 14.89
N GLY A 20 -11.81 -4.50 14.72
CA GLY A 20 -12.42 -3.31 14.13
C GLY A 20 -13.85 -3.56 13.67
N PRO A 21 -14.56 -2.50 13.23
CA PRO A 21 -15.95 -2.58 12.81
C PRO A 21 -16.19 -3.63 11.72
N MET A 22 -15.19 -3.91 10.88
CA MET A 22 -15.27 -4.84 9.75
C MET A 22 -14.72 -6.24 10.04
N ALA A 23 -14.38 -6.59 11.29
CA ALA A 23 -13.75 -7.87 11.63
C ALA A 23 -14.59 -9.11 11.26
N GLY A 24 -15.93 -8.96 11.16
CA GLY A 24 -16.87 -10.01 10.74
C GLY A 24 -17.43 -9.84 9.32
N ALA A 25 -16.79 -9.02 8.47
CA ALA A 25 -17.29 -8.75 7.13
C ALA A 25 -17.38 -10.01 6.27
N ALA A 26 -18.54 -10.19 5.63
CA ALA A 26 -18.82 -11.26 4.69
C ALA A 26 -19.79 -10.75 3.63
N VAL A 27 -19.64 -11.23 2.39
CA VAL A 27 -20.49 -10.83 1.27
C VAL A 27 -21.98 -11.06 1.60
N GLY A 28 -22.80 -10.06 1.29
CA GLY A 28 -24.23 -10.05 1.56
C GLY A 28 -24.60 -9.66 2.99
N ARG A 29 -23.64 -9.33 3.86
CA ARG A 29 -23.93 -8.84 5.21
C ARG A 29 -23.91 -7.33 5.29
N ARG A 30 -24.85 -6.80 6.08
CA ARG A 30 -24.78 -5.45 6.64
C ARG A 30 -23.88 -5.46 7.87
N ILE A 31 -22.92 -4.55 7.90
CA ILE A 31 -22.07 -4.27 9.04
C ILE A 31 -22.51 -2.92 9.59
N ALA A 32 -22.99 -2.89 10.83
CA ALA A 32 -23.41 -1.69 11.52
C ALA A 32 -22.68 -1.60 12.86
N LYS A 33 -22.15 -0.43 13.18
CA LYS A 33 -21.62 -0.15 14.51
C LYS A 33 -22.76 -0.07 15.54
N ALA A 34 -22.45 -0.45 16.78
CA ALA A 34 -23.40 -0.35 17.89
C ALA A 34 -23.64 1.09 18.34
N ASP A 35 -22.67 1.97 18.10
CA ASP A 35 -22.68 3.40 18.38
C ASP A 35 -22.16 4.19 17.16
N PHE A 36 -22.29 5.52 17.23
CA PHE A 36 -21.79 6.44 16.21
C PHE A 36 -20.47 7.11 16.62
N GLU A 37 -19.71 6.47 17.51
CA GLU A 37 -18.42 6.98 17.98
C GLU A 37 -17.27 6.50 17.07
N PRO A 38 -16.11 7.17 17.04
CA PRO A 38 -14.91 6.64 16.38
C PRO A 38 -14.42 5.30 16.99
N PRO A 39 -13.73 4.43 16.23
CA PRO A 39 -13.31 4.60 14.84
C PRO A 39 -14.44 4.31 13.84
N CYS A 40 -14.61 5.16 12.83
CA CYS A 40 -15.55 4.96 11.73
C CYS A 40 -15.08 3.85 10.77
N ILE A 41 -15.99 3.32 9.96
CA ILE A 41 -15.65 2.57 8.74
C ILE A 41 -15.22 3.58 7.70
N VAL A 42 -13.98 3.48 7.21
CA VAL A 42 -13.47 4.33 6.13
C VAL A 42 -13.75 3.63 4.81
N VAL A 43 -14.59 4.24 3.98
CA VAL A 43 -14.99 3.74 2.67
C VAL A 43 -14.36 4.64 1.60
N ASP A 44 -13.33 4.13 0.95
CA ASP A 44 -12.64 4.81 -0.14
C ASP A 44 -13.46 4.77 -1.42
N ARG A 45 -13.55 5.89 -2.14
CA ARG A 45 -14.35 5.98 -3.37
C ARG A 45 -13.67 5.29 -4.56
N GLU A 46 -12.35 5.27 -4.55
CA GLU A 46 -11.54 4.65 -5.60
C GLU A 46 -10.52 3.69 -4.99
N LEU A 47 -10.16 2.63 -5.73
CA LEU A 47 -9.11 1.70 -5.29
C LEU A 47 -7.75 2.39 -5.07
N SER A 48 -7.49 3.46 -5.82
CA SER A 48 -6.27 4.27 -5.77
C SER A 48 -6.09 4.99 -4.42
N THR A 49 -7.18 5.26 -3.70
CA THR A 49 -7.16 6.01 -2.43
C THR A 49 -7.11 5.09 -1.21
N VAL A 50 -7.43 3.81 -1.39
CA VAL A 50 -7.40 2.80 -0.32
C VAL A 50 -6.04 2.73 0.35
N ILE A 51 -6.03 2.91 1.67
CA ILE A 51 -4.82 2.81 2.49
C ILE A 51 -4.58 1.35 2.91
N VAL A 52 -3.43 0.81 2.52
CA VAL A 52 -2.98 -0.54 2.91
C VAL A 52 -2.16 -0.44 4.21
N ALA A 53 -2.83 -0.28 5.35
CA ALA A 53 -2.20 -0.14 6.67
C ALA A 53 -1.67 -1.47 7.27
N GLY A 54 -1.46 -2.49 6.44
CA GLY A 54 -0.89 -3.78 6.81
C GLY A 54 -1.28 -4.88 5.85
N TRP A 55 -0.50 -5.96 5.84
CA TRP A 55 -0.70 -7.10 4.93
C TRP A 55 -0.49 -8.43 5.66
N PRO A 56 -1.21 -9.52 5.31
CA PRO A 56 -2.30 -9.62 4.33
C PRO A 56 -3.61 -9.00 4.81
N GLY A 57 -4.59 -8.92 3.91
CA GLY A 57 -5.93 -8.43 4.19
C GLY A 57 -6.94 -8.76 3.10
N ARG A 58 -8.19 -8.44 3.37
CA ARG A 58 -9.35 -8.68 2.49
C ARG A 58 -9.86 -7.35 1.98
N LEU A 59 -10.12 -7.28 0.67
CA LEU A 59 -10.67 -6.11 0.01
C LEU A 59 -12.15 -6.34 -0.28
N TYR A 60 -13.00 -5.41 0.17
CA TYR A 60 -14.42 -5.45 -0.10
C TYR A 60 -14.86 -4.26 -0.92
N ARG A 61 -15.80 -4.51 -1.83
CA ARG A 61 -16.69 -3.47 -2.35
C ARG A 61 -17.91 -3.40 -1.44
N VAL A 62 -18.23 -2.20 -0.99
CA VAL A 62 -19.32 -1.94 -0.05
C VAL A 62 -20.22 -0.81 -0.56
N ALA A 63 -21.45 -0.76 -0.06
CA ALA A 63 -22.34 0.38 -0.19
C ALA A 63 -22.56 1.02 1.17
N VAL A 64 -22.57 2.35 1.23
CA VAL A 64 -23.04 3.12 2.39
C VAL A 64 -24.54 3.34 2.22
N PRO A 65 -25.41 2.67 2.98
CA PRO A 65 -26.85 2.88 2.89
C PRO A 65 -27.23 4.28 3.42
N PRO A 66 -28.37 4.84 2.98
CA PRO A 66 -28.91 6.05 3.58
C PRO A 66 -29.16 5.87 5.09
N PRO A 67 -28.93 6.91 5.93
CA PRO A 67 -29.18 6.81 7.36
C PRO A 67 -30.65 6.55 7.66
N GLU A 68 -30.91 5.62 8.56
CA GLU A 68 -32.26 5.19 8.95
C GLU A 68 -32.84 6.07 10.07
N THR A 69 -31.97 6.75 10.83
CA THR A 69 -32.37 7.61 11.96
C THR A 69 -31.78 9.03 11.84
N ASP A 70 -32.41 10.00 12.50
CA ASP A 70 -31.88 11.37 12.56
C ASP A 70 -30.55 11.46 13.32
N ALA A 71 -30.35 10.59 14.32
CA ALA A 71 -29.10 10.49 15.06
C ALA A 71 -27.95 10.00 14.15
N GLU A 72 -28.19 8.97 13.34
CA GLU A 72 -27.21 8.48 12.36
C GLU A 72 -26.91 9.54 11.29
N ARG A 73 -27.93 10.26 10.82
CA ARG A 73 -27.76 11.35 9.86
C ARG A 73 -26.89 12.48 10.41
N ALA A 74 -27.13 12.90 11.65
CA ALA A 74 -26.32 13.92 12.30
C ALA A 74 -24.86 13.45 12.46
N ALA A 75 -24.64 12.23 12.94
CA ALA A 75 -23.30 11.67 13.11
C ALA A 75 -22.55 11.50 11.80
N LEU A 76 -23.20 11.05 10.72
CA LEU A 76 -22.58 10.97 9.39
C LEU A 76 -22.17 12.35 8.89
N THR A 77 -23.00 13.37 9.11
CA THR A 77 -22.69 14.75 8.71
C THR A 77 -21.45 15.24 9.46
N GLU A 78 -21.45 15.13 10.79
CA GLU A 78 -20.34 15.54 11.65
C GLU A 78 -19.03 14.80 11.29
N ALA A 79 -19.09 13.48 11.13
CA ALA A 79 -17.92 12.67 10.80
C ALA A 79 -17.25 13.07 9.47
N ASN A 80 -18.02 13.63 8.53
CA ASN A 80 -17.56 13.98 7.19
C ASN A 80 -17.37 15.49 6.95
N GLU A 81 -17.77 16.36 7.89
CA GLU A 81 -17.76 17.82 7.73
C GLU A 81 -16.34 18.38 7.50
N ALA A 82 -15.34 17.86 8.21
CA ALA A 82 -13.95 18.32 8.13
C ALA A 82 -13.15 17.71 6.96
N LEU A 83 -13.78 16.93 6.07
CA LEU A 83 -13.07 16.31 4.95
C LEU A 83 -12.82 17.33 3.83
N ARG A 84 -11.58 17.37 3.33
CA ARG A 84 -11.21 18.16 2.15
C ARG A 84 -12.07 17.74 0.96
N GLN A 85 -12.66 18.71 0.26
CA GLN A 85 -13.51 18.44 -0.90
C GLN A 85 -12.73 18.53 -2.22
N PRO A 86 -13.01 17.64 -3.20
CA PRO A 86 -13.85 16.44 -3.07
C PRO A 86 -13.18 15.39 -2.18
N ALA A 87 -13.93 14.81 -1.23
CA ALA A 87 -13.38 13.80 -0.33
C ALA A 87 -13.08 12.49 -1.09
N ALA A 88 -11.90 11.92 -0.84
CA ALA A 88 -11.46 10.63 -1.41
C ALA A 88 -12.16 9.43 -0.75
N TYR A 89 -12.69 9.62 0.44
CA TYR A 89 -13.34 8.59 1.23
C TYR A 89 -14.53 9.17 2.01
N ILE A 90 -15.35 8.25 2.54
CA ILE A 90 -16.49 8.53 3.40
C ILE A 90 -16.22 7.87 4.75
N ARG A 91 -16.52 8.56 5.84
CA ARG A 91 -16.62 7.95 7.17
C ARG A 91 -18.04 7.48 7.39
N ALA A 92 -18.21 6.17 7.54
CA ALA A 92 -19.50 5.52 7.69
C ALA A 92 -19.59 4.73 9.01
N PHE A 93 -20.82 4.53 9.48
CA PHE A 93 -21.13 3.68 10.64
C PHE A 93 -21.85 2.38 10.25
N THR A 94 -22.46 2.38 9.07
CA THR A 94 -23.17 1.25 8.48
C THR A 94 -22.70 1.06 7.04
N VAL A 95 -22.44 -0.18 6.64
CA VAL A 95 -22.14 -0.55 5.25
C VAL A 95 -22.77 -1.89 4.88
N ASP A 96 -23.17 -2.04 3.63
CA ASP A 96 -23.59 -3.31 3.03
C ASP A 96 -22.42 -3.89 2.23
N VAL A 97 -21.96 -5.10 2.59
CA VAL A 97 -20.85 -5.77 1.90
C VAL A 97 -21.34 -6.41 0.61
N LEU A 98 -20.98 -5.82 -0.53
CA LEU A 98 -21.50 -6.22 -1.84
C LEU A 98 -20.70 -7.34 -2.48
N ALA A 99 -19.37 -7.27 -2.40
CA ALA A 99 -18.48 -8.25 -2.99
C ALA A 99 -17.13 -8.27 -2.27
N GLU A 100 -16.47 -9.41 -2.30
CA GLU A 100 -15.05 -9.52 -1.98
C GLU A 100 -14.26 -9.51 -3.28
N LEU A 101 -13.25 -8.65 -3.33
CA LEU A 101 -12.37 -8.47 -4.49
C LEU A 101 -10.99 -9.06 -4.17
N PRO A 102 -10.23 -9.50 -5.18
CA PRO A 102 -8.85 -9.88 -4.95
C PRO A 102 -8.06 -8.65 -4.46
N ALA A 103 -7.37 -8.79 -3.33
CA ALA A 103 -6.59 -7.68 -2.75
C ALA A 103 -5.48 -7.17 -3.69
N SER A 104 -5.04 -8.01 -4.64
CA SER A 104 -4.14 -7.61 -5.72
C SER A 104 -4.66 -6.46 -6.59
N ALA A 105 -5.99 -6.22 -6.62
CA ALA A 105 -6.57 -5.10 -7.36
C ALA A 105 -6.06 -3.72 -6.89
N LEU A 106 -5.56 -3.62 -5.65
CA LEU A 106 -4.97 -2.40 -5.09
C LEU A 106 -3.64 -2.00 -5.75
N PHE A 107 -3.03 -2.91 -6.51
CA PHE A 107 -1.70 -2.74 -7.08
C PHE A 107 -1.73 -2.72 -8.62
N GLY A 108 -2.91 -2.47 -9.20
CA GLY A 108 -3.10 -2.33 -10.64
C GLY A 108 -3.14 -3.67 -11.41
N PRO A 109 -3.01 -3.63 -12.75
CA PRO A 109 -3.24 -4.79 -13.62
C PRO A 109 -2.32 -5.99 -13.37
N HIS A 110 -1.11 -5.74 -12.87
CA HIS A 110 -0.13 -6.78 -12.53
C HIS A 110 -0.04 -7.02 -11.02
N GLY A 111 -1.06 -6.64 -10.26
CA GLY A 111 -1.02 -6.64 -8.81
C GLY A 111 -0.80 -8.01 -8.18
N THR A 112 -1.12 -9.11 -8.86
CA THR A 112 -0.80 -10.47 -8.38
C THR A 112 0.72 -10.66 -8.25
N ALA A 113 1.50 -10.13 -9.19
CA ALA A 113 2.95 -10.22 -9.12
C ALA A 113 3.54 -9.30 -8.02
N VAL A 114 2.87 -8.18 -7.73
CA VAL A 114 3.21 -7.32 -6.58
C VAL A 114 2.95 -8.05 -5.26
N VAL A 115 1.84 -8.79 -5.17
CA VAL A 115 1.52 -9.65 -4.01
C VAL A 115 2.61 -10.70 -3.77
N ASP A 116 3.12 -11.34 -4.82
CA ASP A 116 4.22 -12.32 -4.68
C ASP A 116 5.48 -11.69 -4.06
N VAL A 117 5.81 -10.45 -4.43
CA VAL A 117 6.93 -9.69 -3.84
C VAL A 117 6.63 -9.31 -2.39
N LEU A 118 5.39 -8.88 -2.11
CA LEU A 118 4.94 -8.49 -0.78
C LEU A 118 4.95 -9.67 0.21
N ASP A 119 4.52 -10.85 -0.23
CA ASP A 119 4.59 -12.08 0.55
C ASP A 119 6.05 -12.51 0.79
N ALA A 120 6.93 -12.32 -0.19
CA ALA A 120 8.36 -12.54 -0.01
C ALA A 120 8.96 -11.60 1.03
N ALA A 121 8.61 -10.30 0.99
CA ALA A 121 9.02 -9.27 1.95
C ALA A 121 8.57 -9.61 3.38
N ARG A 122 7.31 -10.01 3.55
CA ARG A 122 6.75 -10.45 4.84
C ARG A 122 7.49 -11.64 5.44
N ALA A 123 7.93 -12.55 4.59
CA ALA A 123 8.57 -13.78 4.99
C ALA A 123 10.10 -13.65 5.07
N LEU A 124 10.64 -12.43 5.11
CA LEU A 124 12.06 -12.20 5.34
C LEU A 124 12.48 -12.69 6.73
N THR A 125 13.69 -13.24 6.75
CA THR A 125 14.46 -13.59 7.95
C THR A 125 15.80 -12.86 7.86
N PRO A 126 16.58 -12.72 8.95
CA PRO A 126 17.89 -12.08 8.90
C PRO A 126 18.80 -12.64 7.79
N ARG A 127 18.78 -13.97 7.59
CA ARG A 127 19.55 -14.64 6.53
C ARG A 127 19.06 -14.27 5.12
N LEU A 128 17.74 -14.19 4.92
CA LEU A 128 17.19 -13.82 3.60
C LEU A 128 17.42 -12.34 3.28
N ALA A 129 17.27 -11.47 4.28
CA ALA A 129 17.59 -10.04 4.15
C ALA A 129 19.06 -9.85 3.74
N ALA A 130 20.00 -10.49 4.45
CA ALA A 130 21.43 -10.45 4.09
C ALA A 130 21.71 -10.94 2.67
N ARG A 131 21.03 -12.01 2.23
CA ARG A 131 21.17 -12.52 0.85
C ARG A 131 20.63 -11.55 -0.20
N LEU A 132 19.49 -10.90 0.05
CA LEU A 132 18.93 -9.90 -0.86
C LEU A 132 19.83 -8.67 -0.93
N ALA A 133 20.27 -8.15 0.21
CA ALA A 133 21.19 -7.03 0.30
C ALA A 133 22.50 -7.30 -0.48
N ALA A 134 23.07 -8.49 -0.31
CA ALA A 134 24.29 -8.90 -1.03
C ALA A 134 24.06 -9.16 -2.54
N ALA A 135 22.81 -9.38 -2.96
CA ALA A 135 22.46 -9.61 -4.36
C ALA A 135 22.13 -8.32 -5.13
N SER A 136 22.22 -7.14 -4.48
CA SER A 136 22.01 -5.85 -5.13
C SER A 136 22.93 -5.64 -6.33
N ILE A 137 22.38 -5.12 -7.43
CA ILE A 137 23.08 -4.97 -8.70
C ILE A 137 23.43 -3.49 -8.94
N PRO A 138 24.67 -3.16 -9.31
CA PRO A 138 25.04 -1.80 -9.68
C PRO A 138 24.14 -1.21 -10.77
N GLY A 139 23.64 0.00 -10.54
CA GLY A 139 22.76 0.71 -11.47
C GLY A 139 21.32 0.21 -11.52
N ALA A 140 20.89 -0.67 -10.60
CA ALA A 140 19.48 -1.03 -10.45
C ALA A 140 18.63 0.19 -10.01
N ALA A 141 19.12 0.95 -9.02
CA ALA A 141 18.44 2.15 -8.54
C ALA A 141 18.19 3.19 -9.67
N ALA A 142 19.17 3.41 -10.53
CA ALA A 142 19.02 4.31 -11.68
C ALA A 142 17.94 3.83 -12.68
N ARG A 143 17.81 2.52 -12.89
CA ARG A 143 16.76 1.94 -13.76
C ARG A 143 15.39 2.05 -13.12
N TYR A 144 15.30 1.82 -11.82
CA TYR A 144 14.09 2.05 -11.04
C TYR A 144 13.64 3.51 -11.12
N GLY A 145 14.57 4.46 -10.91
CA GLY A 145 14.30 5.89 -11.05
C GLY A 145 13.88 6.28 -12.48
N ALA A 146 14.47 5.66 -13.51
CA ALA A 146 14.06 5.87 -14.89
C ALA A 146 12.61 5.40 -15.17
N ALA A 147 12.20 4.28 -14.58
CA ALA A 147 10.82 3.79 -14.68
C ALA A 147 9.82 4.74 -13.97
N TRP A 148 10.20 5.29 -12.81
CA TRP A 148 9.44 6.35 -12.15
C TRP A 148 9.27 7.60 -13.04
N LYS A 149 10.37 8.06 -13.66
CA LYS A 149 10.33 9.19 -14.59
C LYS A 149 9.41 8.90 -15.77
N HIS A 150 9.49 7.70 -16.35
CA HIS A 150 8.59 7.29 -17.42
C HIS A 150 7.13 7.39 -16.99
N TRP A 151 6.77 6.82 -15.83
CA TRP A 151 5.40 6.89 -15.32
C TRP A 151 4.95 8.34 -15.11
N LEU A 152 5.78 9.17 -14.49
CA LEU A 152 5.48 10.59 -14.25
C LEU A 152 5.18 11.35 -15.55
N THR A 153 5.75 11.00 -16.70
CA THR A 153 5.40 11.67 -17.97
C THR A 153 3.94 11.51 -18.38
N GLY A 154 3.24 10.50 -17.85
CA GLY A 154 1.82 10.24 -18.10
C GLY A 154 0.87 10.84 -17.06
N GLU A 155 1.38 11.43 -15.97
CA GLU A 155 0.57 11.84 -14.82
C GLU A 155 0.27 13.35 -14.83
N PRO A 156 -0.97 13.77 -14.47
CA PRO A 156 -1.49 15.12 -14.74
C PRO A 156 -0.75 16.24 -14.01
N ASN A 157 -0.20 15.96 -12.82
CA ASN A 157 0.46 16.97 -11.98
C ASN A 157 1.95 16.67 -11.77
N ALA A 158 2.56 15.90 -12.67
CA ALA A 158 3.92 15.39 -12.48
C ALA A 158 5.04 16.41 -12.70
N VAL A 159 4.75 17.55 -13.35
CA VAL A 159 5.76 18.56 -13.74
C VAL A 159 6.75 18.93 -12.62
N PRO A 160 6.31 19.20 -11.37
CA PRO A 160 7.23 19.58 -10.28
C PRO A 160 8.18 18.46 -9.81
N TYR A 161 8.00 17.24 -10.31
CA TYR A 161 8.68 16.04 -9.87
C TYR A 161 9.64 15.47 -10.91
N LEU A 162 9.46 15.78 -12.21
CA LEU A 162 10.23 15.15 -13.31
C LEU A 162 11.76 15.25 -13.18
N ASP A 163 12.26 16.36 -12.66
CA ASP A 163 13.71 16.61 -12.53
C ASP A 163 14.31 16.06 -11.23
N ARG A 164 13.50 15.47 -10.34
CA ARG A 164 13.97 14.93 -9.07
C ARG A 164 14.69 13.59 -9.26
N ASP A 165 15.44 13.22 -8.23
CA ASP A 165 15.91 11.85 -8.10
C ASP A 165 14.77 10.96 -7.61
N HIS A 166 14.63 9.79 -8.24
CA HIS A 166 13.58 8.81 -7.96
C HIS A 166 14.14 7.42 -7.65
N CYS A 167 15.44 7.30 -7.39
CA CYS A 167 16.08 6.03 -7.07
C CYS A 167 15.45 5.29 -5.87
N ASP A 168 14.93 6.03 -4.87
CA ASP A 168 14.36 5.46 -3.64
C ASP A 168 12.90 5.90 -3.40
N THR A 169 12.22 6.39 -4.43
CA THR A 169 10.84 6.90 -4.31
C THR A 169 9.84 5.77 -4.05
N LEU A 170 8.99 5.91 -3.03
CA LEU A 170 7.88 4.98 -2.75
C LEU A 170 6.52 5.51 -3.24
N ALA A 171 6.36 6.83 -3.26
CA ALA A 171 5.16 7.53 -3.69
C ALA A 171 5.50 8.97 -4.07
N VAL A 172 4.75 9.54 -4.99
CA VAL A 172 4.75 10.98 -5.30
C VAL A 172 3.34 11.51 -5.08
N PRO A 173 2.98 11.87 -3.83
CA PRO A 173 1.64 12.31 -3.50
C PRO A 173 1.18 13.48 -4.36
N GLY A 174 0.03 13.31 -5.01
CA GLY A 174 -0.59 14.36 -5.82
C GLY A 174 -0.07 14.49 -7.25
N ALA A 175 0.94 13.73 -7.68
CA ALA A 175 1.33 13.66 -9.09
C ALA A 175 0.20 13.09 -9.98
N GLY A 176 -0.54 12.13 -9.44
CA GLY A 176 -1.66 11.45 -10.09
C GLY A 176 -2.59 10.81 -9.05
N PRO A 177 -3.67 10.13 -9.48
CA PRO A 177 -4.66 9.56 -8.56
C PRO A 177 -4.11 8.42 -7.69
N ALA A 178 -3.11 7.67 -8.17
CA ALA A 178 -2.58 6.48 -7.50
C ALA A 178 -1.29 6.72 -6.68
N ASP A 179 -0.69 7.91 -6.78
CA ASP A 179 0.61 8.30 -6.22
C ASP A 179 1.84 7.45 -6.63
N SER A 180 1.65 6.27 -7.24
CA SER A 180 2.74 5.45 -7.78
C SER A 180 2.28 4.59 -8.98
N PRO A 181 3.24 4.09 -9.80
CA PRO A 181 3.00 3.13 -10.87
C PRO A 181 2.21 1.87 -10.50
N ILE A 182 2.28 1.46 -9.22
CA ILE A 182 1.68 0.21 -8.72
C ILE A 182 0.76 0.50 -7.52
N GLY A 183 0.12 1.67 -7.51
CA GLY A 183 -0.79 2.08 -6.44
C GLY A 183 -0.07 2.22 -5.09
N LYS A 184 -0.51 1.50 -4.07
CA LYS A 184 0.17 1.49 -2.75
C LYS A 184 1.22 0.39 -2.61
N GLY A 185 1.62 -0.26 -3.71
CA GLY A 185 2.51 -1.44 -3.70
C GLY A 185 3.87 -1.19 -3.05
N PHE A 186 4.57 -0.11 -3.39
CA PHE A 186 5.89 0.19 -2.80
C PHE A 186 5.81 0.47 -1.31
N LEU A 187 4.81 1.25 -0.88
CA LEU A 187 4.55 1.52 0.54
C LEU A 187 4.22 0.22 1.29
N ALA A 188 3.41 -0.67 0.70
CA ALA A 188 3.09 -1.96 1.30
C ALA A 188 4.32 -2.86 1.43
N VAL A 189 5.19 -2.91 0.41
CA VAL A 189 6.47 -3.65 0.46
C VAL A 189 7.38 -3.11 1.56
N SER A 190 7.57 -1.78 1.61
CA SER A 190 8.37 -1.14 2.66
C SER A 190 7.83 -1.46 4.07
N ALA A 191 6.52 -1.31 4.28
CA ALA A 191 5.88 -1.65 5.54
C ALA A 191 6.03 -3.13 5.92
N ALA A 192 6.01 -4.04 4.95
CA ALA A 192 6.21 -5.47 5.18
C ALA A 192 7.66 -5.81 5.57
N VAL A 193 8.66 -5.18 4.95
CA VAL A 193 10.07 -5.33 5.34
C VAL A 193 10.28 -4.80 6.75
N LEU A 194 9.76 -3.61 7.06
CA LEU A 194 9.82 -3.01 8.39
C LEU A 194 9.21 -3.92 9.46
N ALA A 195 8.02 -4.47 9.18
CA ALA A 195 7.35 -5.40 10.10
C ALA A 195 8.17 -6.68 10.30
N ALA A 196 8.75 -7.23 9.24
CA ALA A 196 9.61 -8.42 9.33
C ALA A 196 10.89 -8.14 10.12
N ALA A 197 11.50 -6.96 9.98
CA ALA A 197 12.66 -6.53 10.74
C ALA A 197 12.33 -6.43 12.24
N ARG A 198 11.20 -5.79 12.60
CA ARG A 198 10.73 -5.69 13.99
C ARG A 198 10.46 -7.05 14.62
N GLU A 199 9.86 -7.95 13.87
CA GLU A 199 9.47 -9.26 14.40
C GLU A 199 10.65 -10.23 14.52
N ARG A 200 11.61 -10.17 13.58
CA ARG A 200 12.61 -11.25 13.39
C ARG A 200 14.06 -10.79 13.36
N GLY A 201 14.31 -9.49 13.31
CA GLY A 201 15.65 -8.92 13.19
C GLY A 201 16.42 -8.88 14.50
N GLY A 202 15.75 -9.02 15.65
CA GLY A 202 16.39 -8.94 16.96
C GLY A 202 16.86 -7.51 17.30
N PRO A 203 17.71 -7.35 18.34
CA PRO A 203 18.05 -6.03 18.88
C PRO A 203 18.93 -5.17 17.95
N THR A 204 19.50 -5.75 16.90
CA THR A 204 20.36 -5.04 15.93
C THR A 204 19.65 -4.75 14.62
N ALA A 205 18.32 -4.95 14.55
CA ALA A 205 17.55 -4.69 13.33
C ALA A 205 17.32 -3.20 13.08
N PHE A 206 17.48 -2.40 14.13
CA PHE A 206 17.25 -0.97 14.12
C PHE A 206 18.43 -0.26 14.78
N GLU A 207 18.74 0.92 14.27
CA GLU A 207 19.69 1.83 14.84
C GLU A 207 19.08 3.22 14.94
N THR A 208 19.66 4.05 15.80
CA THR A 208 19.22 5.43 15.97
C THR A 208 20.14 6.32 15.13
N GLU A 209 19.57 6.98 14.13
CA GLU A 209 20.24 7.98 13.33
C GLU A 209 19.89 9.37 13.87
N TYR A 210 20.88 10.26 13.97
CA TYR A 210 20.68 11.64 14.39
C TYR A 210 20.65 12.53 13.15
N ASP A 211 19.58 13.27 12.97
CA ASP A 211 19.45 14.27 11.92
C ASP A 211 19.93 15.62 12.46
N ASP A 212 21.07 16.10 11.93
CA ASP A 212 21.67 17.38 12.30
C ASP A 212 20.84 18.59 11.84
N GLU A 213 19.98 18.45 10.83
CA GLU A 213 19.17 19.53 10.25
C GLU A 213 17.95 19.86 11.11
N ASP A 214 17.27 18.83 11.64
CA ASP A 214 16.09 19.01 12.50
C ASP A 214 16.39 18.79 14.00
N GLY A 215 17.59 18.29 14.32
CA GLY A 215 18.06 18.06 15.68
C GLY A 215 17.38 16.88 16.37
N THR A 216 16.71 16.00 15.61
CA THR A 216 15.97 14.85 16.14
C THR A 216 16.71 13.54 15.91
N SER A 217 16.28 12.50 16.61
CA SER A 217 16.79 11.15 16.42
C SER A 217 15.68 10.25 15.94
N GLU A 218 15.92 9.57 14.83
CA GLU A 218 14.98 8.64 14.22
C GLU A 218 15.48 7.20 14.32
N GLU A 219 14.55 6.28 14.55
CA GLU A 219 14.85 4.85 14.49
C GLU A 219 14.77 4.38 13.03
N VAL A 220 15.91 3.98 12.47
CA VAL A 220 16.03 3.51 11.08
C VAL A 220 16.37 2.01 11.06
N MET A 221 15.99 1.32 9.98
CA MET A 221 16.37 -0.09 9.80
C MET A 221 17.88 -0.18 9.57
N ALA A 222 18.57 -0.96 10.39
CA ALA A 222 19.98 -1.26 10.18
C ALA A 222 20.17 -2.33 9.11
N GLU A 223 21.39 -2.46 8.60
CA GLU A 223 21.75 -3.59 7.74
C GLU A 223 21.50 -4.94 8.45
N PRO A 224 21.03 -5.98 7.73
CA PRO A 224 20.83 -6.02 6.28
C PRO A 224 19.43 -5.58 5.82
N TRP A 225 18.56 -5.11 6.72
CA TRP A 225 17.15 -4.90 6.42
C TRP A 225 16.91 -3.69 5.52
N SER A 226 17.62 -2.58 5.75
CA SER A 226 17.61 -1.41 4.86
C SER A 226 17.98 -1.79 3.43
N HIS A 227 19.14 -2.45 3.24
CA HIS A 227 19.62 -2.86 1.92
C HIS A 227 18.83 -4.00 1.26
N ALA A 228 18.02 -4.75 2.02
CA ALA A 228 17.13 -5.76 1.47
C ALA A 228 15.86 -5.15 0.85
N LEU A 229 15.52 -3.91 1.18
CA LEU A 229 14.32 -3.23 0.66
C LEU A 229 14.44 -2.94 -0.83
N ASP A 230 15.55 -2.37 -1.30
CA ASP A 230 15.69 -1.92 -2.70
C ASP A 230 15.49 -3.07 -3.71
N PRO A 231 16.12 -4.26 -3.56
CA PRO A 231 15.85 -5.39 -4.44
C PRO A 231 14.38 -5.81 -4.51
N LEU A 232 13.62 -5.61 -3.43
CA LEU A 232 12.18 -5.89 -3.40
C LEU A 232 11.39 -4.78 -4.10
N LEU A 233 11.73 -3.51 -3.90
CA LEU A 233 11.12 -2.38 -4.63
C LEU A 233 11.39 -2.48 -6.14
N HIS A 234 12.63 -2.81 -6.52
CA HIS A 234 13.03 -3.07 -7.89
C HIS A 234 12.21 -4.18 -8.53
N ALA A 235 12.07 -5.32 -7.84
CA ALA A 235 11.24 -6.42 -8.31
C ALA A 235 9.76 -6.02 -8.41
N ALA A 236 9.22 -5.27 -7.44
CA ALA A 236 7.84 -4.79 -7.45
C ALA A 236 7.57 -3.85 -8.63
N MET A 237 8.48 -2.93 -8.96
CA MET A 237 8.37 -2.06 -10.15
C MET A 237 8.38 -2.90 -11.43
N ALA A 238 9.38 -3.77 -11.56
CA ALA A 238 9.62 -4.55 -12.76
C ALA A 238 8.49 -5.55 -13.07
N LEU A 239 7.85 -6.09 -12.03
CA LEU A 239 6.74 -7.04 -12.17
C LEU A 239 5.37 -6.36 -12.17
N GLY A 240 5.20 -5.27 -11.42
CA GLY A 240 3.94 -4.56 -11.27
C GLY A 240 3.67 -3.52 -12.36
N ALA A 241 4.72 -2.95 -12.94
CA ALA A 241 4.62 -1.97 -14.03
C ALA A 241 5.64 -2.25 -15.16
N PRO A 242 5.60 -3.45 -15.78
CA PRO A 242 6.58 -3.88 -16.78
C PRO A 242 6.58 -3.00 -18.04
N HIS A 243 5.49 -2.27 -18.30
CA HIS A 243 5.33 -1.38 -19.46
C HIS A 243 6.17 -0.10 -19.36
N LEU A 244 6.75 0.20 -18.20
CA LEU A 244 7.56 1.41 -17.97
C LEU A 244 9.04 1.25 -18.31
N MET A 245 9.46 0.05 -18.71
CA MET A 245 10.88 -0.27 -18.89
C MET A 245 11.09 -1.31 -19.99
N SER A 246 12.36 -1.46 -20.40
CA SER A 246 12.75 -2.49 -21.34
C SER A 246 12.74 -3.88 -20.70
N ASP A 247 12.71 -4.93 -21.53
CA ASP A 247 12.86 -6.31 -21.05
C ASP A 247 14.19 -6.54 -20.31
N ALA A 248 15.27 -5.89 -20.75
CA ALA A 248 16.60 -6.00 -20.14
C ALA A 248 16.64 -5.33 -18.75
N ASP A 249 15.99 -4.18 -18.59
CA ASP A 249 15.87 -3.53 -17.29
C ASP A 249 14.99 -4.36 -16.36
N ARG A 250 13.89 -4.92 -16.87
CA ARG A 250 13.02 -5.83 -16.10
C ARG A 250 13.79 -7.06 -15.61
N GLU A 251 14.60 -7.67 -16.46
CA GLU A 251 15.44 -8.80 -16.07
C GLU A 251 16.46 -8.40 -14.99
N THR A 252 17.13 -7.27 -15.18
CA THR A 252 18.09 -6.73 -14.20
C THR A 252 17.44 -6.47 -12.84
N LEU A 253 16.29 -5.79 -12.81
CA LEU A 253 15.60 -5.43 -11.57
C LEU A 253 14.98 -6.64 -10.84
N THR A 254 14.65 -7.71 -11.57
CA THR A 254 14.08 -8.93 -10.94
C THR A 254 15.11 -9.98 -10.56
N ALA A 255 16.34 -9.92 -11.09
CA ALA A 255 17.37 -10.93 -10.87
C ALA A 255 17.69 -11.20 -9.37
N PRO A 256 17.88 -10.18 -8.51
CA PRO A 256 18.18 -10.41 -7.09
C PRO A 256 17.04 -11.13 -6.36
N TRP A 257 15.79 -10.75 -6.65
CA TRP A 257 14.59 -11.36 -6.08
C TRP A 257 14.42 -12.81 -6.56
N ARG A 258 14.64 -13.10 -7.85
CA ARG A 258 14.55 -14.47 -8.39
C ARG A 258 15.60 -15.39 -7.79
N ALA A 259 16.84 -14.93 -7.66
CA ALA A 259 17.94 -15.71 -7.11
C ALA A 259 17.71 -16.11 -5.64
N THR A 260 16.95 -15.31 -4.89
CA THR A 260 16.65 -15.57 -3.48
C THR A 260 15.33 -16.33 -3.26
N THR A 261 14.39 -16.26 -4.20
CA THR A 261 13.10 -16.99 -4.15
C THR A 261 13.12 -18.36 -4.84
N ALA A 262 14.00 -18.59 -5.83
CA ALA A 262 14.13 -19.89 -6.49
C ALA A 262 14.53 -21.01 -5.50
N ASP A 263 15.37 -20.69 -4.51
CA ASP A 263 15.76 -21.60 -3.42
C ASP A 263 14.59 -21.99 -2.49
N ARG A 264 13.48 -21.25 -2.54
CA ARG A 264 12.29 -21.47 -1.72
C ARG A 264 11.37 -22.55 -2.29
N ARG A 265 11.43 -22.81 -3.61
CA ARG A 265 10.66 -23.85 -4.30
C ARG A 265 11.36 -25.21 -4.36
N ALA A 266 12.65 -25.24 -4.01
CA ALA A 266 13.46 -26.47 -3.99
C ALA A 266 13.56 -27.12 -2.58
N ARG A 267 12.81 -26.61 -1.61
CA ARG A 267 12.67 -27.14 -0.25
C ARG A 267 11.21 -27.47 0.03
#